data_AF-A0AAW5P529-F1
#
_entry.id   AF-A0AAW5P529-F1
#
_cell.length_a   1.000
_cell.length_b   1.000
_cell.length_c   1.000
_cell.angle_alpha   90.00
_cell.angle_beta   90.00
_cell.angle_gamma   90.00
#
_symmetry.space_group_name_H-M   'P 1'
#
loop_
_entity.id
_entity.type
_entity.pdbx_description
1 polymer ?
#
loop_
_entity_poly.entity_id
_entity_poly.type
_entity_poly.pdbx_seq_one_letter_code
_entity_poly.pdbx_strand_id
1 'polypeptide(L)'
;MLRPLGGLLVLGGLVLGLAACDGSTVAGPDGAEADAPVSMAFSAASAPEGTASGGTASTSKAASGPRILIGPDGNELRLDRVQMIVREIELDRATGDENCSPEDRPDAEEDDCAEVESGPVLVSLPLDRDAPAVVVDTTLPTGRWDEVEFEVHKPEAESSTPDFLEATDFPLEASIRVQGRYTPAGGVAQDFTYTSDLNAEREIEFEPPLEVTADNTNNVTFSVNVDAWFRRADSTLVNPARVTEGGAFEDRVEENIESSIEGFEDDDRDGRDDEEEEEDEEDENEIEIEKALENVGPDSDASGEVEFEKEADETEFKVAAEDLAAGTYDVVIADTTRGELDVRGDEGEAEIEFRRPSEEGHPLLDFDPRGQRVEVQQGGTSYLETDVPTSGNENEEDEEEDEEEVEIEIDLNNTGPDSDATGEVEFEKEADKAAFTVEVEDLTMGTYEVVVADTARGELDVTGDEGEAEIGFRRPSEEGHPPLDFDPRGQPVAVQRDGTPYLEATLPTTGDRDE
;
A
#
# COMPACT_ATOMS: atom_id res chain seq x y z
N MET A 1 40.09 68.15 49.42
CA MET A 1 41.45 67.71 49.76
C MET A 1 41.42 66.19 49.91
N LEU A 2 42.37 65.52 49.28
CA LEU A 2 42.86 64.14 49.46
C LEU A 2 41.88 62.93 49.35
N ARG A 3 42.13 62.10 48.33
CA ARG A 3 42.05 60.62 48.37
C ARG A 3 43.08 60.06 49.39
N PRO A 4 42.88 58.84 49.91
CA PRO A 4 43.59 57.65 49.36
C PRO A 4 42.66 56.44 49.11
N LEU A 5 42.91 55.59 48.09
CA LEU A 5 43.58 54.26 48.16
C LEU A 5 43.04 53.37 49.29
N GLY A 6 42.62 52.13 49.11
CA GLY A 6 42.78 51.13 48.05
C GLY A 6 42.66 49.77 48.75
N GLY A 7 41.95 48.80 48.17
CA GLY A 7 41.77 47.48 48.78
C GLY A 7 40.95 46.56 47.88
N LEU A 8 41.67 45.81 47.06
CA LEU A 8 41.18 44.68 46.27
C LEU A 8 40.74 43.56 47.22
N LEU A 9 39.51 43.06 47.09
CA LEU A 9 39.12 41.77 47.68
C LEU A 9 38.13 41.07 46.74
N VAL A 10 38.64 40.04 46.07
CA VAL A 10 37.88 39.03 45.33
C VAL A 10 37.41 38.00 46.35
N LEU A 11 36.12 37.63 46.36
CA LEU A 11 35.66 36.28 46.71
C LEU A 11 34.14 36.12 46.54
N GLY A 12 33.77 35.15 45.70
CA GLY A 12 32.71 34.18 45.97
C GLY A 12 31.26 34.64 45.81
N GLY A 13 30.69 34.46 44.62
CA GLY A 13 29.25 34.39 44.44
C GLY A 13 28.69 33.11 45.07
N LEU A 14 27.75 33.27 46.00
CA LEU A 14 26.93 32.21 46.58
C LEU A 14 25.61 32.22 45.80
N VAL A 15 25.42 31.25 44.91
CA VAL A 15 24.11 30.98 44.27
C VAL A 15 23.32 30.11 45.24
N LEU A 16 22.19 30.63 45.72
CA LEU A 16 21.18 29.87 46.44
C LEU A 16 20.33 29.11 45.42
N GLY A 17 20.46 27.79 45.37
CA GLY A 17 19.50 26.91 44.71
C GLY A 17 18.26 26.77 45.58
N LEU A 18 17.09 26.98 44.98
CA LEU A 18 15.79 26.63 45.53
C LEU A 18 15.62 25.11 45.34
N ALA A 19 15.43 24.39 46.43
CA ALA A 19 15.00 23.00 46.43
C ALA A 19 13.46 22.98 46.32
N ALA A 20 12.95 22.22 45.35
CA ALA A 20 11.60 21.71 45.36
C ALA A 20 11.69 20.19 45.66
N CYS A 21 10.99 19.76 46.69
CA CYS A 21 10.57 18.38 46.96
C CYS A 21 9.06 18.37 46.62
N ASP A 22 8.43 17.31 46.10
CA ASP A 22 8.35 15.99 46.72
C ASP A 22 7.72 15.01 45.70
N GLY A 23 8.38 13.89 45.46
CA GLY A 23 7.91 12.74 44.69
C GLY A 23 8.62 11.52 45.28
N SER A 24 7.85 10.57 45.79
CA SER A 24 8.29 9.55 46.74
C SER A 24 9.34 8.61 46.14
N THR A 25 10.62 8.81 46.47
CA THR A 25 11.69 7.85 46.13
C THR A 25 11.69 6.69 47.12
N VAL A 26 11.48 5.48 46.60
CA VAL A 26 11.82 4.24 47.30
C VAL A 26 13.34 4.17 47.41
N ALA A 27 13.88 4.36 48.61
CA ALA A 27 15.30 4.23 48.87
C ALA A 27 15.71 2.74 48.89
N GLY A 28 16.24 2.23 47.78
CA GLY A 28 17.05 1.00 47.71
C GLY A 28 18.55 1.27 47.98
N PRO A 29 19.35 0.26 48.39
CA PRO A 29 20.72 0.49 48.84
C PRO A 29 21.72 0.54 47.67
N ASP A 30 22.54 1.61 47.65
CA ASP A 30 23.83 1.76 46.95
C ASP A 30 23.89 1.42 45.44
N GLY A 31 23.35 2.33 44.62
CA GLY A 31 23.65 2.45 43.19
C GLY A 31 22.81 3.56 42.58
N ALA A 32 23.32 4.79 42.50
CA ALA A 32 22.62 5.84 41.75
C ALA A 32 22.83 5.55 40.27
N GLU A 33 21.79 5.05 39.61
CA GLU A 33 21.76 4.88 38.16
C GLU A 33 21.99 6.25 37.50
N ALA A 34 22.74 6.26 36.39
CA ALA A 34 22.88 7.47 35.62
C ALA A 34 21.63 7.62 34.77
N ASP A 35 20.92 8.75 34.87
CA ASP A 35 19.81 9.06 33.98
C ASP A 35 20.36 9.66 32.68
N ALA A 36 19.86 9.22 31.53
CA ALA A 36 20.18 9.76 30.22
C ALA A 36 18.96 10.49 29.64
N PRO A 37 19.16 11.62 28.93
CA PRO A 37 18.05 12.32 28.29
C PRO A 37 17.52 11.52 27.10
N VAL A 38 16.21 11.29 27.07
CA VAL A 38 15.49 10.76 25.92
C VAL A 38 14.50 11.82 25.47
N SER A 39 14.47 12.10 24.17
CA SER A 39 13.57 13.12 23.64
C SER A 39 12.46 12.49 22.83
N MET A 40 11.23 12.88 23.16
CA MET A 40 10.04 12.45 22.43
C MET A 40 9.56 13.59 21.55
N ALA A 41 9.48 13.31 20.25
CA ALA A 41 9.05 14.27 19.25
C ALA A 41 7.68 13.92 18.70
N PHE A 42 6.96 14.94 18.23
CA PHE A 42 5.70 14.76 17.53
C PHE A 42 5.79 15.38 16.14
N SER A 43 5.40 14.65 15.11
CA SER A 43 5.22 15.16 13.75
C SER A 43 3.74 15.25 13.38
N ALA A 44 3.42 16.14 12.44
CA ALA A 44 2.12 16.16 11.79
C ALA A 44 2.33 15.63 10.37
N ALA A 45 2.45 14.32 10.23
CA ALA A 45 2.79 13.70 8.95
C ALA A 45 1.67 13.86 7.91
N SER A 46 2.08 13.93 6.65
CA SER A 46 1.23 13.74 5.48
C SER A 46 1.36 12.29 5.02
N ALA A 47 0.35 11.75 4.33
CA ALA A 47 0.55 10.50 3.58
C ALA A 47 1.82 10.65 2.72
N PRO A 48 2.63 9.58 2.54
CA PRO A 48 3.99 9.69 2.06
C PRO A 48 4.02 10.38 0.69
N GLU A 49 4.47 11.64 0.68
CA GLU A 49 4.93 12.34 -0.51
C GLU A 49 6.37 12.78 -0.23
N GLY A 50 7.29 12.29 -1.06
CA GLY A 50 8.72 12.30 -0.81
C GLY A 50 9.35 13.68 -0.57
N THR A 51 10.42 13.62 0.24
CA THR A 51 11.49 14.60 0.49
C THR A 51 11.12 15.97 1.07
N ALA A 52 11.54 16.17 2.33
CA ALA A 52 12.04 17.46 2.80
C ALA A 52 13.33 17.30 3.62
N SER A 53 14.34 18.09 3.24
CA SER A 53 15.71 18.09 3.77
C SER A 53 15.81 18.59 5.21
N GLY A 54 16.68 17.90 5.97
CA GLY A 54 17.01 18.13 7.38
C GLY A 54 17.17 19.59 7.82
N GLY A 55 16.60 19.88 8.98
CA GLY A 55 16.60 21.20 9.61
C GLY A 55 16.80 21.11 11.11
N THR A 56 17.88 21.74 11.58
CA THR A 56 18.31 21.84 12.98
C THR A 56 17.17 22.15 13.96
N ALA A 57 17.01 21.28 14.97
CA ALA A 57 16.07 21.42 16.08
C ALA A 57 16.19 22.78 16.78
N SER A 58 15.06 23.51 16.86
CA SER A 58 14.91 24.70 17.71
C SER A 58 13.97 24.39 18.85
N THR A 59 14.49 24.45 20.07
CA THR A 59 13.71 24.46 21.32
C THR A 59 13.02 25.81 21.48
N SER A 60 11.88 25.98 20.81
CA SER A 60 10.94 27.03 21.16
C SER A 60 9.59 26.74 20.52
N LYS A 61 8.54 26.72 21.36
CA LYS A 61 7.13 27.07 21.10
C LYS A 61 6.93 27.84 19.78
N ALA A 62 7.04 27.15 18.65
CA ALA A 62 6.96 27.75 17.33
C ALA A 62 5.48 27.74 16.94
N ALA A 63 5.00 28.87 16.46
CA ALA A 63 3.69 28.91 15.84
C ALA A 63 3.79 28.12 14.53
N SER A 64 3.22 26.92 14.51
CA SER A 64 3.09 26.14 13.30
C SER A 64 2.24 26.94 12.30
N GLY A 65 2.64 26.96 11.04
CA GLY A 65 1.80 27.49 9.95
C GLY A 65 0.55 26.62 9.74
N PRO A 66 -0.44 27.09 8.96
CA PRO A 66 -1.68 26.35 8.76
C PRO A 66 -1.50 25.18 7.79
N ARG A 67 -2.18 24.05 8.05
CA ARG A 67 -2.32 22.93 7.10
C ARG A 67 -3.62 23.07 6.30
N ILE A 68 -3.61 22.83 4.99
CA ILE A 68 -4.78 23.03 4.11
C ILE A 68 -5.06 21.75 3.33
N LEU A 69 -6.29 21.26 3.41
CA LEU A 69 -6.79 20.05 2.77
C LEU A 69 -7.90 20.41 1.80
N ILE A 70 -7.91 19.75 0.64
CA ILE A 70 -8.95 19.92 -0.37
C ILE A 70 -9.59 18.54 -0.61
N GLY A 71 -10.91 18.47 -0.44
CA GLY A 71 -11.69 17.25 -0.72
C GLY A 71 -11.98 17.10 -2.22
N PRO A 72 -12.28 15.87 -2.69
CA PRO A 72 -12.67 15.61 -4.07
C PRO A 72 -13.95 16.35 -4.49
N ASP A 73 -14.79 16.71 -3.52
CA ASP A 73 -15.99 17.52 -3.70
C ASP A 73 -15.72 19.04 -3.75
N GLY A 74 -14.46 19.45 -3.66
CA GLY A 74 -14.00 20.84 -3.72
C GLY A 74 -14.18 21.62 -2.42
N ASN A 75 -14.52 20.94 -1.32
CA ASN A 75 -14.50 21.55 0.01
C ASN A 75 -13.04 21.75 0.46
N GLU A 76 -12.78 22.80 1.24
CA GLU A 76 -11.45 23.09 1.80
C GLU A 76 -11.53 23.04 3.34
N LEU A 77 -10.56 22.38 3.97
CA LEU A 77 -10.35 22.38 5.41
C LEU A 77 -8.96 22.94 5.72
N ARG A 78 -8.93 24.08 6.40
CA ARG A 78 -7.70 24.70 6.90
C ARG A 78 -7.59 24.48 8.40
N LEU A 79 -6.53 23.83 8.85
CA LEU A 79 -6.18 23.65 10.25
C LEU A 79 -5.19 24.74 10.65
N ASP A 80 -5.56 25.61 11.59
CA ASP A 80 -4.68 26.65 12.12
C ASP A 80 -4.00 26.21 13.43
N ARG A 81 -4.58 25.21 14.13
CA ARG A 81 -4.05 24.66 15.38
C ARG A 81 -4.62 23.27 15.62
N VAL A 82 -3.74 22.32 15.94
CA VAL A 82 -4.09 21.01 16.49
C VAL A 82 -3.29 20.82 17.77
N GLN A 83 -3.99 20.43 18.83
CA GLN A 83 -3.40 20.21 20.15
C GLN A 83 -4.01 18.97 20.80
N MET A 84 -3.17 18.24 21.52
CA MET A 84 -3.51 16.99 22.19
C MET A 84 -2.95 17.01 23.61
N ILE A 85 -3.67 16.38 24.54
CA ILE A 85 -3.17 16.06 25.86
C ILE A 85 -2.66 14.63 25.80
N VAL A 86 -1.36 14.46 26.01
CA VAL A 86 -0.80 13.17 26.36
C VAL A 86 -0.85 13.12 27.88
N ARG A 87 -1.76 12.30 28.40
CA ARG A 87 -2.03 12.20 29.83
C ARG A 87 -0.87 11.52 30.54
N GLU A 88 -0.38 10.46 29.93
CA GLU A 88 0.61 9.55 30.48
C GLU A 88 1.47 9.04 29.35
N ILE A 89 2.75 8.85 29.65
CA ILE A 89 3.74 8.16 28.83
C ILE A 89 4.42 7.20 29.78
N GLU A 90 4.27 5.91 29.52
CA GLU A 90 4.81 4.83 30.32
C GLU A 90 5.88 4.10 29.51
N LEU A 91 6.96 3.68 30.17
CA LEU A 91 8.01 2.91 29.51
C LEU A 91 8.32 1.68 30.34
N ASP A 92 8.34 0.55 29.64
CA ASP A 92 8.59 -0.75 30.23
C ASP A 92 10.02 -1.22 30.00
N ARG A 93 10.60 -1.72 31.08
CA ARG A 93 11.95 -2.28 31.02
C ARG A 93 11.95 -3.65 30.37
N ALA A 94 13.04 -3.91 29.68
CA ALA A 94 13.23 -5.16 28.98
C ALA A 94 13.28 -6.39 29.88
N THR A 95 12.67 -7.48 29.44
CA THR A 95 12.76 -8.76 30.16
C THR A 95 14.22 -9.24 30.19
N GLY A 96 14.77 -9.43 31.38
CA GLY A 96 16.16 -9.87 31.57
C GLY A 96 17.20 -8.74 31.58
N ASP A 97 16.78 -7.47 31.59
CA ASP A 97 17.64 -6.36 32.01
C ASP A 97 18.22 -6.67 33.41
N GLU A 98 19.49 -6.30 33.66
CA GLU A 98 20.18 -6.63 34.92
C GLU A 98 19.44 -6.07 36.14
N ASN A 99 18.63 -5.02 35.95
CA ASN A 99 17.81 -4.38 36.97
C ASN A 99 16.36 -4.94 37.06
N CYS A 100 15.97 -5.78 36.09
CA CYS A 100 14.72 -6.57 36.05
C CYS A 100 14.93 -8.06 36.38
N SER A 101 16.13 -8.46 36.85
CA SER A 101 16.42 -9.87 37.11
C SER A 101 15.80 -10.37 38.44
N PRO A 102 14.98 -11.44 38.43
CA PRO A 102 14.32 -11.98 39.64
C PRO A 102 15.32 -12.59 40.64
N GLU A 103 16.59 -12.76 40.27
CA GLU A 103 17.62 -13.34 41.14
C GLU A 103 17.91 -12.49 42.39
N ASP A 104 17.61 -11.19 42.36
CA ASP A 104 17.77 -10.27 43.50
C ASP A 104 16.44 -9.95 44.25
N ARG A 105 15.29 -10.42 43.76
CA ARG A 105 13.95 -10.15 44.34
C ARG A 105 13.06 -11.41 44.36
N PRO A 106 13.28 -12.36 45.30
CA PRO A 106 12.59 -13.66 45.33
C PRO A 106 11.09 -13.62 45.69
N ASP A 107 10.54 -12.43 45.95
CA ASP A 107 9.13 -12.19 46.31
C ASP A 107 8.40 -11.30 45.29
N ALA A 108 9.07 -10.87 44.20
CA ALA A 108 8.47 -10.09 43.11
C ALA A 108 7.86 -11.05 42.07
N GLU A 109 6.66 -10.75 41.57
CA GLU A 109 6.07 -11.51 40.45
C GLU A 109 6.80 -11.14 39.14
N GLU A 110 6.71 -11.96 38.09
CA GLU A 110 7.48 -11.80 36.85
C GLU A 110 7.23 -10.44 36.12
N ASP A 111 6.17 -9.72 36.50
CA ASP A 111 5.74 -8.41 35.95
C ASP A 111 6.14 -7.17 36.81
N ASP A 112 6.91 -7.31 37.90
CA ASP A 112 7.29 -6.16 38.77
C ASP A 112 8.56 -5.41 38.27
N CYS A 113 8.72 -5.27 36.94
CA CYS A 113 9.75 -4.40 36.36
C CYS A 113 9.48 -2.93 36.72
N ALA A 114 10.53 -2.10 36.80
CA ALA A 114 10.35 -0.70 37.17
C ALA A 114 9.94 0.12 35.94
N GLU A 115 8.66 0.49 35.87
CA GLU A 115 8.11 1.42 34.88
C GLU A 115 8.56 2.87 35.12
N VAL A 116 8.64 3.66 34.04
CA VAL A 116 8.84 5.11 34.12
C VAL A 116 7.67 5.83 33.50
N GLU A 117 6.87 6.50 34.33
CA GLU A 117 5.74 7.33 33.92
C GLU A 117 6.12 8.81 33.79
N SER A 118 5.60 9.48 32.76
CA SER A 118 5.75 10.92 32.53
C SER A 118 4.45 11.54 32.01
N GLY A 119 4.11 12.74 32.47
CA GLY A 119 2.91 13.45 32.02
C GLY A 119 2.20 14.18 33.15
N PRO A 120 1.05 14.83 32.87
CA PRO A 120 0.48 15.09 31.54
C PRO A 120 1.18 16.25 30.82
N VAL A 121 1.11 16.27 29.47
CA VAL A 121 1.69 17.33 28.63
C VAL A 121 0.70 17.79 27.55
N LEU A 122 0.65 19.10 27.29
CA LEU A 122 -0.05 19.66 26.12
C LEU A 122 0.87 19.68 24.91
N VAL A 123 0.60 18.80 23.96
CA VAL A 123 1.25 18.73 22.66
C VAL A 123 0.58 19.73 21.70
N SER A 124 1.39 20.46 20.95
CA SER A 124 0.93 21.31 19.83
C SER A 124 1.63 20.87 18.56
N LEU A 125 0.88 20.32 17.60
CA LEU A 125 1.44 19.66 16.43
C LEU A 125 2.06 20.66 15.43
N PRO A 126 3.19 20.32 14.77
CA PRO A 126 3.87 21.17 13.81
C PRO A 126 3.19 21.14 12.41
N LEU A 127 2.02 21.73 12.27
CA LEU A 127 1.18 21.68 11.04
C LEU A 127 1.78 22.19 9.72
N ASP A 128 2.92 22.89 9.71
CA ASP A 128 3.54 23.46 8.50
C ASP A 128 4.75 22.70 7.97
N ARG A 129 5.10 21.59 8.60
CA ARG A 129 6.25 20.76 8.23
C ARG A 129 6.01 19.33 8.71
N ASP A 130 6.48 18.38 7.93
CA ASP A 130 6.40 16.97 8.33
C ASP A 130 7.48 16.64 9.38
N ALA A 131 8.58 17.41 9.44
CA ALA A 131 9.66 17.19 10.40
C ALA A 131 9.20 17.26 11.87
N PRO A 132 9.60 16.29 12.72
CA PRO A 132 9.21 16.24 14.12
C PRO A 132 9.60 17.50 14.91
N ALA A 133 8.78 17.82 15.91
CA ALA A 133 9.13 18.80 16.92
C ALA A 133 9.25 18.09 18.26
N VAL A 134 10.39 18.20 18.94
CA VAL A 134 10.56 17.69 20.31
C VAL A 134 9.56 18.40 21.22
N VAL A 135 8.73 17.61 21.92
CA VAL A 135 7.67 18.14 22.79
C VAL A 135 7.88 17.74 24.25
N VAL A 136 8.54 16.61 24.50
CA VAL A 136 8.85 16.12 25.85
C VAL A 136 10.33 15.80 25.95
N ASP A 137 10.99 16.38 26.96
CA ASP A 137 12.31 15.96 27.40
C ASP A 137 12.10 15.12 28.67
N THR A 138 12.29 13.81 28.59
CA THR A 138 12.31 12.93 29.76
C THR A 138 13.73 12.44 30.03
N THR A 139 13.96 11.89 31.21
CA THR A 139 15.22 11.23 31.54
C THR A 139 14.92 9.80 31.91
N LEU A 140 15.44 8.85 31.14
CA LEU A 140 15.34 7.44 31.44
C LEU A 140 16.61 6.98 32.15
N PRO A 141 16.50 6.13 33.18
CA PRO A 141 17.64 5.40 33.69
C PRO A 141 18.33 4.60 32.58
N THR A 142 19.66 4.46 32.65
CA THR A 142 20.37 3.54 31.76
C THR A 142 19.85 2.11 31.90
N GLY A 143 19.60 1.44 30.79
CA GLY A 143 18.99 0.12 30.74
C GLY A 143 18.41 -0.18 29.37
N ARG A 144 17.81 -1.37 29.23
CA ARG A 144 17.07 -1.77 28.03
C ARG A 144 15.56 -1.60 28.27
N TRP A 145 14.84 -1.12 27.26
CA TRP A 145 13.41 -0.86 27.30
C TRP A 145 12.75 -1.57 26.13
N ASP A 146 11.70 -2.34 26.39
CA ASP A 146 11.03 -3.14 25.37
C ASP A 146 9.79 -2.42 24.82
N GLU A 147 9.20 -1.46 25.56
CA GLU A 147 7.96 -0.81 25.15
C GLU A 147 7.86 0.64 25.64
N VAL A 148 7.17 1.48 24.86
CA VAL A 148 6.63 2.76 25.31
C VAL A 148 5.14 2.85 25.00
N GLU A 149 4.34 3.10 26.02
CA GLU A 149 2.92 3.38 25.90
C GLU A 149 2.66 4.88 26.09
N PHE A 150 1.72 5.45 25.34
CA PHE A 150 1.16 6.76 25.66
C PHE A 150 -0.36 6.75 25.63
N GLU A 151 -0.93 7.52 26.56
CA GLU A 151 -2.37 7.68 26.67
C GLU A 151 -2.79 9.10 26.27
N VAL A 152 -3.61 9.22 25.24
CA VAL A 152 -4.33 10.45 24.92
C VAL A 152 -5.64 10.46 25.70
N HIS A 153 -5.64 11.20 26.82
CA HIS A 153 -6.86 11.37 27.60
C HIS A 153 -6.96 12.74 28.29
N LYS A 154 -8.15 13.05 28.82
CA LYS A 154 -8.41 14.32 29.50
C LYS A 154 -7.62 14.40 30.82
N PRO A 155 -7.19 15.60 31.23
CA PRO A 155 -6.49 15.77 32.49
C PRO A 155 -7.38 15.39 33.68
N GLU A 156 -6.83 14.63 34.63
CA GLU A 156 -7.57 14.27 35.83
C GLU A 156 -7.91 15.49 36.71
N ALA A 157 -9.14 15.54 37.22
CA ALA A 157 -9.62 16.68 37.99
C ALA A 157 -9.16 16.71 39.47
N GLU A 158 -8.66 15.59 40.01
CA GLU A 158 -8.64 15.36 41.46
C GLU A 158 -7.26 15.55 42.14
N SER A 159 -6.16 15.71 41.39
CA SER A 159 -4.86 16.12 41.97
C SER A 159 -4.19 17.18 41.10
N SER A 160 -4.62 18.43 41.32
CA SER A 160 -4.10 19.67 40.71
C SER A 160 -4.17 19.71 39.18
N THR A 161 -5.04 20.56 38.64
CA THR A 161 -4.94 21.02 37.24
C THR A 161 -3.48 21.41 36.98
N PRO A 162 -2.77 20.73 36.06
CA PRO A 162 -1.38 21.02 35.80
C PRO A 162 -1.14 22.51 35.54
N ASP A 163 -0.05 23.08 36.06
CA ASP A 163 0.28 24.51 35.92
C ASP A 163 0.29 24.98 34.44
N PHE A 164 0.57 24.07 33.49
CA PHE A 164 0.52 24.38 32.05
C PHE A 164 -0.91 24.59 31.54
N LEU A 165 -1.92 23.92 32.09
CA LEU A 165 -3.32 24.12 31.73
C LEU A 165 -3.84 25.45 32.26
N GLU A 166 -3.42 25.88 33.46
CA GLU A 166 -3.75 27.23 33.96
C GLU A 166 -3.13 28.34 33.09
N ALA A 167 -2.00 28.05 32.45
CA ALA A 167 -1.33 28.96 31.52
C ALA A 167 -1.90 28.94 30.09
N THR A 168 -2.86 28.05 29.79
CA THR A 168 -3.49 27.90 28.47
C THR A 168 -5.00 28.11 28.55
N ASP A 169 -5.65 28.25 27.39
CA ASP A 169 -7.10 28.31 27.25
C ASP A 169 -7.70 26.96 26.82
N PHE A 170 -6.99 25.87 27.09
CA PHE A 170 -7.39 24.52 26.69
C PHE A 170 -8.56 24.02 27.57
N PRO A 171 -9.61 23.39 26.99
CA PRO A 171 -10.76 22.93 27.74
C PRO A 171 -10.43 21.74 28.65
N LEU A 172 -10.84 21.79 29.92
CA LEU A 172 -10.53 20.76 30.92
C LEU A 172 -11.24 19.41 30.68
N GLU A 173 -12.35 19.42 29.94
CA GLU A 173 -13.14 18.22 29.63
C GLU A 173 -12.76 17.64 28.25
N ALA A 174 -11.61 18.01 27.68
CA ALA A 174 -11.15 17.53 26.39
C ALA A 174 -9.74 16.95 26.50
N SER A 175 -9.41 16.04 25.60
CA SER A 175 -8.05 15.59 25.30
C SER A 175 -7.55 16.20 23.99
N ILE A 176 -8.45 16.59 23.08
CA ILE A 176 -8.09 17.14 21.76
C ILE A 176 -8.74 18.51 21.53
N ARG A 177 -7.98 19.41 20.87
CA ARG A 177 -8.50 20.68 20.34
C ARG A 177 -7.99 20.94 18.94
N VAL A 178 -8.92 21.17 18.01
CA VAL A 178 -8.63 21.62 16.65
C VAL A 178 -9.30 22.95 16.38
N GLN A 179 -8.56 23.91 15.83
CA GLN A 179 -9.09 25.20 15.41
C GLN A 179 -8.71 25.47 13.97
N GLY A 180 -9.64 26.05 13.23
CA GLY A 180 -9.41 26.29 11.82
C GLY A 180 -10.62 26.86 11.11
N ARG A 181 -10.67 26.60 9.80
CA ARG A 181 -11.70 27.08 8.90
C ARG A 181 -12.10 26.01 7.90
N TYR A 182 -13.40 25.83 7.73
CA TYR A 182 -13.99 24.99 6.70
C TYR A 182 -14.67 25.85 5.64
N THR A 183 -14.33 25.65 4.37
CA THR A 183 -14.92 26.36 3.24
C THR A 183 -15.64 25.36 2.35
N PRO A 184 -16.98 25.36 2.32
CA PRO A 184 -17.72 24.54 1.38
C PRO A 184 -17.42 24.94 -0.06
N ALA A 185 -17.49 24.01 -1.01
CA ALA A 185 -17.31 24.26 -2.43
C ALA A 185 -18.26 25.37 -2.92
N GLY A 186 -17.70 26.47 -3.44
CA GLY A 186 -18.45 27.66 -3.86
C GLY A 186 -19.18 28.42 -2.73
N GLY A 187 -18.89 28.06 -1.47
CA GLY A 187 -19.47 28.64 -0.27
C GLY A 187 -18.61 29.73 0.36
N VAL A 188 -18.95 30.07 1.61
CA VAL A 188 -18.17 30.98 2.44
C VAL A 188 -17.44 30.20 3.52
N ALA A 189 -16.20 30.61 3.76
CA ALA A 189 -15.38 30.17 4.88
C ALA A 189 -16.11 30.30 6.22
N GLN A 190 -16.02 29.26 7.05
CA GLN A 190 -16.60 29.16 8.38
C GLN A 190 -15.51 28.76 9.38
N ASP A 191 -15.25 29.61 10.37
CA ASP A 191 -14.33 29.28 11.45
C ASP A 191 -14.95 28.22 12.36
N PHE A 192 -14.14 27.31 12.88
CA PHE A 192 -14.58 26.27 13.81
C PHE A 192 -13.58 26.07 14.96
N THR A 193 -14.11 25.53 16.06
CA THR A 193 -13.33 24.87 17.12
C THR A 193 -13.96 23.51 17.32
N TYR A 194 -13.17 22.46 17.18
CA TYR A 194 -13.53 21.08 17.49
C TYR A 194 -12.79 20.65 18.76
N THR A 195 -13.48 19.91 19.62
CA THR A 195 -12.94 19.31 20.83
C THR A 195 -13.51 17.91 20.99
N SER A 196 -12.69 16.96 21.44
CA SER A 196 -13.11 15.61 21.81
C SER A 196 -12.46 15.26 23.15
N ASP A 197 -13.14 14.40 23.92
CA ASP A 197 -12.63 13.81 25.16
C ASP A 197 -12.10 12.38 24.94
N LEU A 198 -11.61 12.11 23.71
CA LEU A 198 -10.94 10.89 23.27
C LEU A 198 -10.13 10.28 24.41
N ASN A 199 -10.32 8.97 24.57
CA ASN A 199 -9.51 8.11 25.39
C ASN A 199 -8.87 7.08 24.46
N ALA A 200 -7.56 7.18 24.24
CA ALA A 200 -6.84 6.29 23.35
C ALA A 200 -5.47 5.95 23.96
N GLU A 201 -5.13 4.68 23.93
CA GLU A 201 -3.87 4.10 24.37
C GLU A 201 -3.12 3.64 23.11
N ARG A 202 -1.79 3.81 23.10
CA ARG A 202 -0.94 3.49 21.96
C ARG A 202 0.42 3.03 22.46
N GLU A 203 0.76 1.82 22.06
CA GLU A 203 1.95 1.08 22.47
C GLU A 203 2.90 1.02 21.27
N ILE A 204 4.20 1.13 21.54
CA ILE A 204 5.29 0.90 20.60
C ILE A 204 6.20 -0.14 21.24
N GLU A 205 6.30 -1.30 20.61
CA GLU A 205 7.25 -2.36 20.99
C GLU A 205 8.57 -2.14 20.25
N PHE A 206 9.70 -2.23 20.96
CA PHE A 206 11.04 -2.05 20.40
C PHE A 206 11.66 -3.40 20.06
N GLU A 207 11.93 -3.66 18.77
CA GLU A 207 12.48 -4.92 18.28
C GLU A 207 13.71 -4.69 17.38
N PRO A 208 14.91 -4.42 17.95
CA PRO A 208 15.36 -4.86 19.26
C PRO A 208 15.17 -3.82 20.38
N PRO A 209 15.20 -4.25 21.65
CA PRO A 209 14.97 -3.34 22.78
C PRO A 209 15.88 -2.11 22.81
N LEU A 210 15.27 -0.95 23.02
CA LEU A 210 15.93 0.36 23.07
C LEU A 210 17.02 0.38 24.16
N GLU A 211 18.28 0.58 23.76
CA GLU A 211 19.41 0.63 24.70
C GLU A 211 19.72 2.08 25.14
N VAL A 212 19.34 2.42 26.37
CA VAL A 212 19.62 3.74 26.95
C VAL A 212 20.98 3.73 27.64
N THR A 213 21.93 4.51 27.11
CA THR A 213 23.28 4.66 27.68
C THR A 213 23.58 6.10 28.11
N ALA A 214 24.52 6.27 29.05
CA ALA A 214 24.89 7.60 29.55
C ALA A 214 25.57 8.51 28.52
N ASP A 215 26.01 7.97 27.39
CA ASP A 215 26.77 8.67 26.35
C ASP A 215 25.95 8.93 25.07
N ASN A 216 24.75 8.35 24.93
CA ASN A 216 23.87 8.51 23.76
C ASN A 216 22.60 9.33 24.09
N THR A 217 21.92 9.80 23.06
CA THR A 217 20.62 10.50 23.17
C THR A 217 19.67 9.83 22.22
N ASN A 218 18.83 8.95 22.76
CA ASN A 218 17.85 8.23 21.98
C ASN A 218 16.63 9.11 21.74
N ASN A 219 15.99 8.96 20.58
CA ASN A 219 14.83 9.75 20.21
C ASN A 219 13.70 8.85 19.73
N VAL A 220 12.49 9.12 20.24
CA VAL A 220 11.27 8.43 19.82
C VAL A 220 10.36 9.47 19.18
N THR A 221 9.87 9.19 17.99
CA THR A 221 8.95 10.09 17.29
C THR A 221 7.56 9.48 17.22
N PHE A 222 6.57 10.31 17.56
CA PHE A 222 5.16 10.02 17.37
C PHE A 222 4.63 10.79 16.16
N SER A 223 4.29 10.07 15.11
CA SER A 223 3.65 10.60 13.92
C SER A 223 2.14 10.69 14.09
N VAL A 224 1.58 11.84 13.70
CA VAL A 224 0.12 12.07 13.71
C VAL A 224 -0.36 12.49 12.34
N ASN A 225 -1.07 11.59 11.64
CA ASN A 225 -1.68 11.88 10.35
C ASN A 225 -2.98 12.71 10.49
N VAL A 226 -2.82 14.01 10.67
CA VAL A 226 -3.95 14.95 10.82
C VAL A 226 -4.80 15.10 9.56
N ASP A 227 -4.37 14.57 8.41
CA ASP A 227 -5.15 14.64 7.17
C ASP A 227 -6.31 13.66 7.16
N ALA A 228 -6.19 12.55 7.89
CA ALA A 228 -7.23 11.54 7.99
C ALA A 228 -8.40 11.97 8.90
N TRP A 229 -8.13 12.83 9.89
CA TRP A 229 -9.05 13.10 11.02
C TRP A 229 -10.47 13.46 10.58
N PHE A 230 -10.60 14.41 9.65
CA PHE A 230 -11.91 14.90 9.18
C PHE A 230 -12.25 14.38 7.78
N ARG A 231 -12.04 13.09 7.52
CA ARG A 231 -12.39 12.43 6.25
C ARG A 231 -13.42 11.33 6.43
N ARG A 232 -14.20 11.11 5.38
CA ARG A 232 -15.08 9.95 5.22
C ARG A 232 -14.35 8.86 4.43
N ALA A 233 -14.94 7.67 4.40
CA ALA A 233 -14.44 6.54 3.61
C ALA A 233 -14.35 6.83 2.09
N ASP A 234 -15.15 7.78 1.56
CA ASP A 234 -15.07 8.22 0.17
C ASP A 234 -14.08 9.39 -0.06
N SER A 235 -13.18 9.63 0.90
CA SER A 235 -12.19 10.71 0.92
C SER A 235 -12.77 12.13 0.99
N THR A 236 -14.09 12.30 1.06
CA THR A 236 -14.72 13.63 1.22
C THR A 236 -14.50 14.19 2.61
N LEU A 237 -14.35 15.52 2.70
CA LEU A 237 -14.12 16.19 3.97
C LEU A 237 -15.41 16.27 4.81
N VAL A 238 -15.25 16.02 6.11
CA VAL A 238 -16.24 16.29 7.15
C VAL A 238 -16.04 17.74 7.62
N ASN A 239 -17.12 18.52 7.68
CA ASN A 239 -17.06 19.84 8.32
C ASN A 239 -16.91 19.64 9.85
N PRO A 240 -15.81 20.09 10.48
CA PRO A 240 -15.59 19.85 11.91
C PRO A 240 -16.68 20.45 12.81
N ALA A 241 -17.35 21.52 12.38
CA ALA A 241 -18.47 22.11 13.12
C ALA A 241 -19.74 21.23 13.13
N ARG A 242 -19.74 20.12 12.38
CA ARG A 242 -20.81 19.11 12.33
C ARG A 242 -20.49 17.87 13.17
N VAL A 243 -19.28 17.77 13.71
CA VAL A 243 -18.89 16.71 14.65
C VAL A 243 -19.32 17.17 16.02
N THR A 244 -20.30 16.50 16.59
CA THR A 244 -20.94 16.85 17.86
C THR A 244 -21.14 15.58 18.65
N GLU A 245 -21.10 15.68 19.98
CA GLU A 245 -21.37 14.56 20.89
C GLU A 245 -22.70 13.84 20.55
N GLY A 246 -22.63 12.51 20.45
CA GLY A 246 -23.69 11.60 19.99
C GLY A 246 -24.08 11.76 18.51
N GLY A 247 -23.25 12.42 17.70
CA GLY A 247 -23.55 12.81 16.33
C GLY A 247 -23.07 11.80 15.29
N ALA A 248 -23.59 11.90 14.06
CA ALA A 248 -23.31 10.95 12.98
C ALA A 248 -21.84 10.91 12.47
N PHE A 249 -20.97 11.78 12.97
CA PHE A 249 -19.56 11.87 12.56
C PHE A 249 -18.59 11.72 13.73
N GLU A 250 -19.07 11.59 14.97
CA GLU A 250 -18.21 11.50 16.15
C GLU A 250 -17.35 10.24 16.11
N ASP A 251 -17.97 9.06 16.15
CA ASP A 251 -17.28 7.76 16.15
C ASP A 251 -16.22 7.66 15.03
N ARG A 252 -16.57 8.10 13.82
CA ARG A 252 -15.66 8.07 12.67
C ARG A 252 -14.46 8.99 12.85
N VAL A 253 -14.66 10.21 13.34
CA VAL A 253 -13.56 11.16 13.51
C VAL A 253 -12.67 10.72 14.66
N GLU A 254 -13.22 10.15 15.73
CA GLU A 254 -12.45 9.59 16.83
C GLU A 254 -11.63 8.39 16.39
N GLU A 255 -12.22 7.44 15.67
CA GLU A 255 -11.53 6.29 15.08
C GLU A 255 -10.40 6.73 14.14
N ASN A 256 -10.65 7.69 13.25
CA ASN A 256 -9.61 8.23 12.36
C ASN A 256 -8.47 8.93 13.12
N ILE A 257 -8.77 9.56 14.26
CA ILE A 257 -7.74 10.18 15.10
C ILE A 257 -6.92 9.09 15.76
N GLU A 258 -7.57 8.11 16.36
CA GLU A 258 -6.91 6.97 17.01
C GLU A 258 -5.95 6.27 16.04
N SER A 259 -6.45 5.91 14.86
CA SER A 259 -5.67 5.21 13.83
C SER A 259 -4.61 6.07 13.16
N SER A 260 -4.58 7.39 13.43
CA SER A 260 -3.59 8.30 12.82
C SER A 260 -2.31 8.42 13.60
N ILE A 261 -2.28 7.87 14.82
CA ILE A 261 -1.15 8.00 15.72
C ILE A 261 -0.33 6.71 15.67
N GLU A 262 0.93 6.90 15.33
CA GLU A 262 1.95 5.87 15.17
C GLU A 262 3.21 6.40 15.84
N GLY A 263 4.07 5.54 16.35
CA GLY A 263 5.39 6.00 16.73
C GLY A 263 6.44 4.91 16.58
N PHE A 264 7.67 5.38 16.54
CA PHE A 264 8.83 4.64 16.08
C PHE A 264 10.12 5.26 16.64
N GLU A 265 11.23 4.53 16.55
CA GLU A 265 12.57 5.05 16.86
C GLU A 265 13.03 6.02 15.76
N ASP A 266 13.56 7.20 16.12
CA ASP A 266 13.93 8.29 15.18
C ASP A 266 15.10 9.10 15.76
N ASP A 267 16.22 8.43 15.98
CA ASP A 267 17.49 8.92 16.49
C ASP A 267 18.01 10.12 15.70
N ASP A 268 17.80 10.13 14.39
CA ASP A 268 18.27 11.19 13.49
C ASP A 268 17.31 12.41 13.43
N ARG A 269 16.04 12.21 13.85
CA ARG A 269 14.96 13.20 13.98
C ARG A 269 14.43 13.71 12.65
N ASP A 270 14.48 12.90 11.60
CA ASP A 270 13.90 13.22 10.30
C ASP A 270 12.39 12.98 10.23
N GLY A 271 11.86 12.17 11.16
CA GLY A 271 10.46 11.79 11.22
C GLY A 271 10.09 10.53 10.47
N ARG A 272 11.04 9.62 10.28
CA ARG A 272 10.88 8.25 9.80
C ARG A 272 11.38 7.25 10.85
N ASP A 273 10.97 6.00 10.69
CA ASP A 273 11.43 4.91 11.52
C ASP A 273 12.87 4.54 11.14
N ASP A 274 13.76 4.45 12.13
CA ASP A 274 15.14 4.01 11.93
C ASP A 274 15.25 2.49 11.70
N GLU A 275 14.25 1.69 12.09
CA GLU A 275 14.22 0.25 11.80
C GLU A 275 13.87 -0.04 10.33
N GLU A 276 13.19 0.90 9.66
CA GLU A 276 12.98 0.88 8.20
C GLU A 276 14.29 1.15 7.42
N GLU A 277 15.31 1.80 8.02
CA GLU A 277 16.58 2.07 7.31
C GLU A 277 17.46 0.83 7.06
N GLU A 278 17.21 -0.32 7.71
CA GLU A 278 17.96 -1.57 7.47
C GLU A 278 17.20 -2.58 6.59
N GLU A 279 15.92 -2.35 6.27
CA GLU A 279 15.15 -3.16 5.31
C GLU A 279 14.73 -2.39 4.02
N ASP A 280 14.79 -1.04 3.97
CA ASP A 280 14.26 -0.25 2.84
C ASP A 280 15.29 0.48 1.94
N GLU A 281 16.60 0.24 2.07
CA GLU A 281 17.57 0.82 1.11
C GLU A 281 17.64 0.08 -0.26
N GLU A 282 16.92 -1.03 -0.45
CA GLU A 282 16.81 -1.70 -1.76
C GLU A 282 15.44 -1.50 -2.45
N ASP A 283 14.33 -1.26 -1.72
CA ASP A 283 12.98 -1.37 -2.30
C ASP A 283 12.28 -0.03 -2.66
N GLU A 284 12.60 1.13 -2.05
CA GLU A 284 11.89 2.39 -2.39
C GLU A 284 12.21 2.93 -3.81
N ASN A 285 13.28 2.42 -4.44
CA ASN A 285 13.59 2.75 -5.81
C ASN A 285 13.22 1.67 -6.81
N GLU A 286 12.93 0.45 -6.32
CA GLU A 286 12.48 -0.69 -7.11
C GLU A 286 11.03 -0.47 -7.56
N ILE A 287 10.84 -0.31 -8.85
CA ILE A 287 9.51 -0.34 -9.46
C ILE A 287 9.54 -1.51 -10.41
N GLU A 288 8.83 -2.58 -10.06
CA GLU A 288 8.50 -3.66 -10.98
C GLU A 288 7.05 -3.48 -11.47
N ILE A 289 6.86 -3.58 -12.77
CA ILE A 289 5.56 -3.62 -13.43
C ILE A 289 5.62 -4.72 -14.47
N GLU A 290 4.86 -5.78 -14.27
CA GLU A 290 4.60 -6.80 -15.26
C GLU A 290 3.18 -6.65 -15.78
N LYS A 291 2.98 -6.70 -17.10
CA LYS A 291 1.64 -6.71 -17.68
C LYS A 291 1.58 -7.52 -18.96
N ALA A 292 0.61 -8.43 -19.02
CA ALA A 292 0.28 -9.15 -20.24
C ALA A 292 -0.16 -8.20 -21.37
N LEU A 293 0.23 -8.53 -22.59
CA LEU A 293 -0.25 -7.91 -23.82
C LEU A 293 -1.53 -8.60 -24.29
N GLU A 294 -2.57 -7.81 -24.56
CA GLU A 294 -3.81 -8.29 -25.14
C GLU A 294 -3.65 -8.63 -26.62
N ASN A 295 -4.06 -9.83 -27.02
CA ASN A 295 -4.10 -10.22 -28.42
C ASN A 295 -5.30 -9.56 -29.13
N VAL A 296 -5.00 -8.61 -30.02
CA VAL A 296 -5.96 -7.90 -30.88
C VAL A 296 -5.78 -8.24 -32.35
N GLY A 297 -4.83 -9.14 -32.62
CA GLY A 297 -4.27 -9.40 -33.92
C GLY A 297 -4.99 -10.46 -34.74
N PRO A 298 -4.51 -10.67 -35.98
CA PRO A 298 -4.93 -11.79 -36.81
C PRO A 298 -4.26 -13.13 -36.43
N ASP A 299 -3.25 -13.11 -35.55
CA ASP A 299 -2.54 -14.30 -35.07
C ASP A 299 -3.05 -14.62 -33.67
N SER A 300 -3.99 -15.56 -33.56
CA SER A 300 -4.73 -15.87 -32.32
C SER A 300 -3.88 -16.52 -31.22
N ASP A 301 -2.74 -17.06 -31.61
CA ASP A 301 -1.88 -17.82 -30.72
C ASP A 301 -0.86 -16.90 -30.05
N ALA A 302 -0.55 -15.77 -30.68
CA ALA A 302 0.36 -14.77 -30.14
C ALA A 302 -0.03 -14.35 -28.72
N SER A 303 0.97 -14.37 -27.84
CA SER A 303 0.93 -13.84 -26.48
C SER A 303 2.15 -12.94 -26.28
N GLY A 304 2.16 -12.21 -25.19
CA GLY A 304 3.35 -11.47 -24.80
C GLY A 304 3.11 -10.68 -23.53
N GLU A 305 4.17 -10.03 -23.09
CA GLU A 305 4.22 -9.29 -21.84
C GLU A 305 5.11 -8.06 -22.01
N VAL A 306 4.87 -7.09 -21.15
CA VAL A 306 5.78 -5.99 -20.91
C VAL A 306 6.24 -6.03 -19.47
N GLU A 307 7.51 -5.73 -19.27
CA GLU A 307 8.12 -5.68 -17.96
C GLU A 307 8.86 -4.34 -17.84
N PHE A 308 8.60 -3.60 -16.79
CA PHE A 308 9.33 -2.39 -16.45
C PHE A 308 9.91 -2.55 -15.06
N GLU A 309 11.23 -2.65 -15.00
CA GLU A 309 11.99 -2.60 -13.76
C GLU A 309 12.71 -1.26 -13.67
N LYS A 310 12.69 -0.66 -12.49
CA LYS A 310 13.52 0.48 -12.16
C LYS A 310 14.17 0.17 -10.84
N GLU A 311 15.47 0.00 -10.81
CA GLU A 311 16.25 -0.09 -9.59
C GLU A 311 16.93 1.27 -9.28
N ALA A 312 17.77 1.31 -8.25
CA ALA A 312 18.51 2.52 -7.87
C ALA A 312 19.53 2.97 -8.96
N ASP A 313 20.17 2.03 -9.66
CA ASP A 313 21.21 2.30 -10.65
C ASP A 313 20.90 1.83 -12.08
N GLU A 314 19.83 1.07 -12.27
CA GLU A 314 19.37 0.57 -13.56
C GLU A 314 17.85 0.83 -13.78
N THR A 315 17.44 0.88 -15.04
CA THR A 315 16.05 0.93 -15.45
C THR A 315 15.93 0.18 -16.75
N GLU A 316 15.08 -0.82 -16.76
CA GLU A 316 14.86 -1.72 -17.88
C GLU A 316 13.39 -1.63 -18.34
N PHE A 317 13.19 -1.84 -19.64
CA PHE A 317 11.86 -2.03 -20.19
C PHE A 317 11.93 -3.14 -21.24
N LYS A 318 11.33 -4.29 -20.93
CA LYS A 318 11.27 -5.46 -21.80
C LYS A 318 9.91 -5.50 -22.50
N VAL A 319 9.93 -5.87 -23.77
CA VAL A 319 8.73 -6.30 -24.51
C VAL A 319 9.05 -7.66 -25.09
N ALA A 320 8.33 -8.68 -24.64
CA ALA A 320 8.47 -10.04 -25.12
C ALA A 320 7.17 -10.49 -25.80
N ALA A 321 7.32 -11.33 -26.81
CA ALA A 321 6.20 -11.95 -27.49
C ALA A 321 6.54 -13.39 -27.83
N GLU A 322 5.55 -14.26 -27.71
CA GLU A 322 5.63 -15.68 -27.96
C GLU A 322 4.54 -16.11 -28.94
N ASP A 323 4.70 -17.28 -29.54
CA ASP A 323 3.76 -17.86 -30.51
C ASP A 323 3.42 -16.95 -31.71
N LEU A 324 4.24 -15.93 -31.99
CA LEU A 324 4.09 -15.09 -33.17
C LEU A 324 4.59 -15.81 -34.42
N ALA A 325 3.87 -15.67 -35.52
CA ALA A 325 4.37 -16.14 -36.82
C ALA A 325 5.72 -15.52 -37.16
N ALA A 326 6.66 -16.33 -37.66
CA ALA A 326 8.01 -15.87 -38.01
C ALA A 326 8.01 -14.62 -38.92
N GLY A 327 8.68 -13.56 -38.47
CA GLY A 327 8.61 -12.25 -39.10
C GLY A 327 9.31 -11.16 -38.29
N THR A 328 9.29 -9.95 -38.83
CA THR A 328 9.75 -8.74 -38.13
C THR A 328 8.53 -7.95 -37.71
N TYR A 329 8.46 -7.58 -36.43
CA TYR A 329 7.38 -6.80 -35.84
C TYR A 329 7.95 -5.51 -35.25
N ASP A 330 7.32 -4.38 -35.54
CA ASP A 330 7.65 -3.10 -34.95
C ASP A 330 7.11 -3.04 -33.51
N VAL A 331 7.95 -2.64 -32.55
CA VAL A 331 7.51 -2.28 -31.19
C VAL A 331 7.24 -0.79 -31.15
N VAL A 332 5.98 -0.42 -30.97
CA VAL A 332 5.47 0.94 -30.98
C VAL A 332 5.08 1.35 -29.57
N ILE A 333 5.64 2.47 -29.09
CA ILE A 333 5.37 3.00 -27.76
C ILE A 333 4.98 4.47 -27.92
N ALA A 334 3.78 4.83 -27.45
CA ALA A 334 3.21 6.18 -27.63
C ALA A 334 3.25 6.62 -29.12
N ASP A 335 2.68 5.79 -30.00
CA ASP A 335 2.62 6.00 -31.46
C ASP A 335 3.99 6.14 -32.18
N THR A 336 5.09 5.80 -31.51
CA THR A 336 6.44 5.91 -32.07
C THR A 336 7.10 4.54 -32.09
N THR A 337 7.56 4.07 -33.24
CA THR A 337 8.39 2.86 -33.33
C THR A 337 9.70 3.06 -32.56
N ARG A 338 9.93 2.25 -31.53
CA ARG A 338 11.13 2.30 -30.67
C ARG A 338 12.09 1.15 -30.92
N GLY A 339 11.60 0.03 -31.44
CA GLY A 339 12.43 -1.12 -31.78
C GLY A 339 11.71 -2.14 -32.67
N GLU A 340 12.34 -3.28 -32.90
CA GLU A 340 11.84 -4.36 -33.75
C GLU A 340 12.08 -5.71 -33.05
N LEU A 341 11.04 -6.57 -33.02
CA LEU A 341 11.15 -7.99 -32.68
C LEU A 341 11.42 -8.78 -33.95
N ASP A 342 12.47 -9.60 -33.95
CA ASP A 342 12.78 -10.50 -35.07
C ASP A 342 12.51 -11.95 -34.64
N VAL A 343 11.26 -12.37 -34.85
CA VAL A 343 10.72 -13.68 -34.46
C VAL A 343 11.29 -14.74 -35.39
N ARG A 344 12.01 -15.71 -34.81
CA ARG A 344 12.70 -16.78 -35.53
C ARG A 344 12.48 -18.12 -34.85
N GLY A 345 12.63 -19.18 -35.63
CA GLY A 345 12.47 -20.54 -35.12
C GLY A 345 11.02 -21.00 -35.18
N ASP A 346 10.77 -22.19 -34.63
CA ASP A 346 9.45 -22.82 -34.61
C ASP A 346 8.67 -22.49 -33.32
N GLU A 347 9.31 -21.83 -32.34
CA GLU A 347 8.75 -21.42 -31.04
C GLU A 347 8.07 -20.05 -31.08
N GLY A 348 8.29 -19.24 -32.12
CA GLY A 348 7.58 -17.95 -32.28
C GLY A 348 7.98 -16.86 -31.29
N GLU A 349 9.07 -17.06 -30.53
CA GLU A 349 9.52 -16.16 -29.47
C GLU A 349 10.44 -15.03 -30.00
N ALA A 350 10.27 -13.82 -29.45
CA ALA A 350 11.23 -12.72 -29.56
C ALA A 350 11.04 -11.71 -28.43
N GLU A 351 12.15 -11.11 -28.00
CA GLU A 351 12.18 -10.04 -27.00
C GLU A 351 13.02 -8.86 -27.46
N ILE A 352 12.71 -7.69 -26.92
CA ILE A 352 13.55 -6.50 -26.98
C ILE A 352 13.56 -5.82 -25.63
N GLU A 353 14.73 -5.38 -25.21
CA GLU A 353 14.95 -4.88 -23.87
C GLU A 353 15.70 -3.55 -23.93
N PHE A 354 15.08 -2.48 -23.43
CA PHE A 354 15.61 -1.12 -23.42
C PHE A 354 16.23 -0.85 -22.05
N ARG A 355 17.52 -0.49 -22.00
CA ARG A 355 18.24 -0.25 -20.73
C ARG A 355 18.66 1.19 -20.53
N ARG A 356 18.69 1.62 -19.27
CA ARG A 356 19.35 2.84 -18.80
C ARG A 356 20.04 2.56 -17.46
N PRO A 357 21.36 2.74 -17.33
CA PRO A 357 22.31 3.32 -18.30
C PRO A 357 22.48 2.45 -19.56
N SER A 358 23.02 3.04 -20.63
CA SER A 358 23.16 2.30 -21.89
C SER A 358 24.09 1.10 -21.77
N GLU A 359 23.65 -0.08 -22.20
CA GLU A 359 24.45 -1.29 -22.30
C GLU A 359 24.71 -1.70 -23.77
N GLU A 360 25.79 -2.45 -24.02
CA GLU A 360 26.10 -2.97 -25.36
C GLU A 360 25.15 -4.12 -25.72
N GLY A 361 24.29 -3.91 -26.71
CA GLY A 361 23.33 -4.92 -27.16
C GLY A 361 21.88 -4.50 -26.95
N HIS A 362 21.65 -3.59 -26.00
CA HIS A 362 20.35 -3.08 -25.62
C HIS A 362 20.14 -1.66 -26.17
N PRO A 363 19.01 -1.37 -26.83
CA PRO A 363 18.61 0.00 -27.11
C PRO A 363 18.56 0.85 -25.83
N LEU A 364 18.87 2.16 -25.95
CA LEU A 364 18.81 3.07 -24.80
C LEU A 364 17.34 3.35 -24.44
N LEU A 365 16.98 3.17 -23.17
CA LEU A 365 15.72 3.65 -22.61
C LEU A 365 15.78 5.17 -22.39
N ASP A 366 15.38 5.93 -23.42
CA ASP A 366 15.34 7.41 -23.41
C ASP A 366 13.92 8.01 -23.30
N PHE A 367 12.96 7.16 -22.92
CA PHE A 367 11.55 7.47 -22.75
C PHE A 367 11.00 6.82 -21.47
N ASP A 368 9.82 7.28 -21.03
CA ASP A 368 9.08 6.67 -19.93
C ASP A 368 7.95 5.81 -20.53
N PRO A 369 7.95 4.47 -20.35
CA PRO A 369 6.92 3.59 -20.90
C PRO A 369 5.62 3.65 -20.08
N ARG A 370 5.67 4.10 -18.83
CA ARG A 370 4.52 4.10 -17.92
C ARG A 370 3.40 5.02 -18.39
N GLY A 371 2.17 4.57 -18.25
CA GLY A 371 0.97 5.22 -18.75
C GLY A 371 0.93 5.38 -20.27
N GLN A 372 1.82 4.70 -21.02
CA GLN A 372 1.81 4.70 -22.48
C GLN A 372 1.24 3.40 -23.02
N ARG A 373 0.62 3.50 -24.19
CA ARG A 373 0.22 2.33 -24.97
C ARG A 373 1.43 1.72 -25.67
N VAL A 374 1.58 0.41 -25.53
CA VAL A 374 2.58 -0.43 -26.18
C VAL A 374 1.87 -1.32 -27.19
N GLU A 375 2.44 -1.46 -28.39
CA GLU A 375 1.91 -2.31 -29.44
C GLU A 375 3.02 -3.06 -30.16
N VAL A 376 2.79 -4.35 -30.41
CA VAL A 376 3.58 -5.15 -31.35
C VAL A 376 2.82 -5.17 -32.67
N GLN A 377 3.41 -4.57 -33.71
CA GLN A 377 2.74 -4.36 -35.00
C GLN A 377 3.51 -5.00 -36.16
N GLN A 378 2.80 -5.46 -37.19
CA GLN A 378 3.41 -5.77 -38.48
C GLN A 378 2.63 -5.12 -39.61
N GLY A 379 3.33 -4.33 -40.43
CA GLY A 379 2.71 -3.68 -41.60
C GLY A 379 1.60 -2.68 -41.23
N GLY A 380 1.60 -2.16 -40.00
CA GLY A 380 0.58 -1.26 -39.46
C GLY A 380 -0.69 -1.94 -38.92
N THR A 381 -0.68 -3.27 -38.79
CA THR A 381 -1.69 -4.05 -38.05
C THR A 381 -1.12 -4.37 -36.67
N SER A 382 -1.87 -4.08 -35.60
CA SER A 382 -1.51 -4.45 -34.22
C SER A 382 -1.84 -5.92 -33.98
N TYR A 383 -0.91 -6.63 -33.35
CA TYR A 383 -1.03 -8.04 -32.98
C TYR A 383 -1.25 -8.18 -31.48
N LEU A 384 -0.42 -7.49 -30.71
CA LEU A 384 -0.45 -7.46 -29.25
C LEU A 384 -0.47 -6.00 -28.79
N GLU A 385 -1.23 -5.67 -27.76
CA GLU A 385 -1.27 -4.32 -27.19
C GLU A 385 -1.56 -4.29 -25.68
N THR A 386 -1.06 -3.28 -24.99
CA THR A 386 -1.44 -2.99 -23.60
C THR A 386 -1.22 -1.52 -23.26
N ASP A 387 -1.84 -1.04 -22.18
CA ASP A 387 -1.52 0.24 -21.56
C ASP A 387 -0.66 -0.03 -20.31
N VAL A 388 0.60 0.44 -20.31
CA VAL A 388 1.51 0.21 -19.17
C VAL A 388 1.01 0.97 -17.94
N PRO A 389 0.89 0.34 -16.77
CA PRO A 389 0.56 1.01 -15.51
C PRO A 389 1.45 2.22 -15.18
N THR A 390 0.95 3.15 -14.33
CA THR A 390 1.67 4.38 -13.95
C THR A 390 2.48 4.26 -12.65
N SER A 391 2.24 3.23 -11.86
CA SER A 391 2.90 2.90 -10.58
C SER A 391 3.16 1.40 -10.53
N GLY A 392 4.26 0.99 -9.90
CA GLY A 392 4.56 -0.40 -9.56
C GLY A 392 4.54 -0.60 -8.05
N ASN A 393 4.67 -1.85 -7.63
CA ASN A 393 4.32 -2.40 -6.32
C ASN A 393 2.81 -2.62 -6.08
N GLU A 394 2.13 -3.21 -7.07
CA GLU A 394 1.07 -4.16 -6.76
C GLU A 394 1.80 -5.48 -6.48
N ASN A 395 2.07 -5.76 -5.20
CA ASN A 395 1.88 -7.13 -4.73
C ASN A 395 0.45 -7.50 -5.12
N GLU A 396 0.27 -8.01 -6.33
CA GLU A 396 -0.70 -9.08 -6.57
C GLU A 396 -0.16 -10.28 -5.76
N GLU A 397 -0.22 -10.19 -4.42
CA GLU A 397 -0.38 -11.39 -3.60
C GLU A 397 -1.64 -12.05 -4.13
N ASP A 398 -1.46 -13.07 -4.97
CA ASP A 398 -2.51 -14.00 -5.37
C ASP A 398 -3.80 -13.33 -5.87
N GLU A 399 -3.68 -12.29 -6.71
CA GLU A 399 -4.56 -12.23 -7.88
C GLU A 399 -3.71 -12.78 -9.05
N GLU A 400 -3.34 -14.07 -9.04
CA GLU A 400 -4.15 -14.97 -9.85
C GLU A 400 -5.54 -14.31 -10.03
N GLU A 401 -5.71 -13.45 -11.04
CA GLU A 401 -6.96 -13.55 -11.79
C GLU A 401 -7.01 -15.05 -12.03
N ASP A 402 -7.75 -15.78 -11.16
CA ASP A 402 -8.10 -17.17 -11.38
C ASP A 402 -8.37 -17.13 -12.87
N GLU A 403 -7.49 -17.71 -13.69
CA GLU A 403 -7.70 -17.75 -15.12
C GLU A 403 -8.89 -18.68 -15.19
N GLU A 404 -10.10 -18.12 -14.96
CA GLU A 404 -11.21 -18.81 -14.29
C GLU A 404 -11.29 -20.12 -15.05
N GLU A 405 -11.09 -21.27 -14.40
CA GLU A 405 -11.18 -22.55 -15.12
C GLU A 405 -12.54 -22.52 -15.84
N VAL A 406 -12.52 -22.27 -17.15
CA VAL A 406 -13.75 -21.98 -17.89
C VAL A 406 -14.20 -23.32 -18.42
N GLU A 407 -15.17 -23.91 -17.77
CA GLU A 407 -15.89 -25.06 -18.29
C GLU A 407 -17.25 -24.60 -18.82
N ILE A 408 -17.49 -24.82 -20.11
CA ILE A 408 -18.77 -24.61 -20.77
C ILE A 408 -19.16 -25.93 -21.43
N GLU A 409 -20.19 -26.57 -20.91
CA GLU A 409 -20.80 -27.77 -21.49
C GLU A 409 -22.23 -27.44 -21.93
N ILE A 410 -22.55 -27.62 -23.21
CA ILE A 410 -23.90 -27.40 -23.73
C ILE A 410 -24.35 -28.47 -24.72
N ASP A 411 -25.61 -28.87 -24.58
CA ASP A 411 -26.32 -29.66 -25.59
C ASP A 411 -26.53 -28.87 -26.90
N LEU A 412 -26.23 -29.50 -28.03
CA LEU A 412 -26.61 -29.02 -29.34
C LEU A 412 -28.09 -29.30 -29.63
N ASN A 413 -28.77 -28.30 -30.19
CA ASN A 413 -30.17 -28.44 -30.60
C ASN A 413 -30.25 -29.15 -31.95
N ASN A 414 -30.98 -30.26 -32.00
CA ASN A 414 -31.26 -30.94 -33.26
C ASN A 414 -32.21 -30.12 -34.14
N THR A 415 -31.67 -29.58 -35.24
CA THR A 415 -32.39 -28.83 -36.29
C THR A 415 -32.45 -29.60 -37.60
N GLY A 416 -31.81 -30.77 -37.65
CA GLY A 416 -31.57 -31.59 -38.81
C GLY A 416 -32.66 -32.59 -39.18
N PRO A 417 -32.41 -33.37 -40.23
CA PRO A 417 -33.30 -34.44 -40.69
C PRO A 417 -33.22 -35.73 -39.85
N ASP A 418 -32.14 -35.95 -39.10
CA ASP A 418 -31.93 -37.14 -38.27
C ASP A 418 -32.51 -36.86 -36.89
N SER A 419 -33.78 -37.21 -36.67
CA SER A 419 -34.58 -36.72 -35.54
C SER A 419 -34.16 -37.20 -34.15
N ASP A 420 -33.31 -38.23 -34.11
CA ASP A 420 -32.72 -38.85 -32.94
C ASP A 420 -31.27 -38.42 -32.70
N ALA A 421 -30.65 -37.70 -33.64
CA ALA A 421 -29.30 -37.19 -33.46
C ALA A 421 -29.22 -36.28 -32.22
N THR A 422 -28.16 -36.47 -31.45
CA THR A 422 -27.79 -35.62 -30.33
C THR A 422 -26.34 -35.21 -30.47
N GLY A 423 -25.94 -34.18 -29.75
CA GLY A 423 -24.55 -33.80 -29.68
C GLY A 423 -24.35 -32.76 -28.61
N GLU A 424 -23.10 -32.62 -28.23
CA GLU A 424 -22.64 -31.83 -27.11
C GLU A 424 -21.40 -31.06 -27.54
N VAL A 425 -21.24 -29.90 -26.93
CA VAL A 425 -20.03 -29.11 -27.10
C VAL A 425 -19.51 -28.73 -25.74
N GLU A 426 -18.23 -29.00 -25.55
CA GLU A 426 -17.48 -28.72 -24.34
C GLU A 426 -16.36 -27.75 -24.68
N PHE A 427 -16.21 -26.69 -23.88
CA PHE A 427 -15.07 -25.78 -23.92
C PHE A 427 -14.47 -25.69 -22.53
N GLU A 428 -13.21 -26.11 -22.42
CA GLU A 428 -12.40 -26.04 -21.21
C GLU A 428 -11.25 -25.04 -21.44
N LYS A 429 -11.03 -24.10 -20.52
CA LYS A 429 -9.83 -23.27 -20.48
C LYS A 429 -9.22 -23.32 -19.08
N GLU A 430 -7.96 -23.70 -19.00
CA GLU A 430 -7.08 -23.50 -17.85
C GLU A 430 -5.98 -22.49 -18.24
N ALA A 431 -5.10 -22.12 -17.30
CA ALA A 431 -4.09 -21.08 -17.52
C ALA A 431 -3.20 -21.32 -18.75
N ASP A 432 -2.72 -22.55 -18.93
CA ASP A 432 -1.75 -22.91 -19.97
C ASP A 432 -2.35 -23.71 -21.14
N LYS A 433 -3.65 -24.01 -21.12
CA LYS A 433 -4.28 -24.88 -22.12
C LYS A 433 -5.77 -24.60 -22.32
N ALA A 434 -6.27 -24.90 -23.50
CA ALA A 434 -7.69 -24.89 -23.82
C ALA A 434 -8.08 -26.06 -24.72
N ALA A 435 -9.30 -26.54 -24.54
CA ALA A 435 -9.90 -27.60 -25.33
C ALA A 435 -11.30 -27.20 -25.79
N PHE A 436 -11.60 -27.47 -27.05
CA PHE A 436 -12.95 -27.34 -27.59
C PHE A 436 -13.33 -28.66 -28.24
N THR A 437 -14.26 -29.38 -27.64
CA THR A 437 -14.67 -30.72 -28.07
C THR A 437 -16.09 -30.68 -28.61
N VAL A 438 -16.31 -31.33 -29.75
CA VAL A 438 -17.64 -31.54 -30.32
C VAL A 438 -17.86 -33.04 -30.45
N GLU A 439 -18.84 -33.55 -29.71
CA GLU A 439 -19.27 -34.94 -29.75
C GLU A 439 -20.68 -35.05 -30.32
N VAL A 440 -20.93 -36.10 -31.10
CA VAL A 440 -22.23 -36.37 -31.72
C VAL A 440 -22.57 -37.84 -31.64
N GLU A 441 -23.85 -38.15 -31.48
CA GLU A 441 -24.41 -39.51 -31.51
C GLU A 441 -25.63 -39.59 -32.43
N ASP A 442 -25.98 -40.81 -32.87
CA ASP A 442 -27.17 -41.10 -33.69
C ASP A 442 -27.23 -40.34 -35.03
N LEU A 443 -26.11 -39.83 -35.54
CA LEU A 443 -26.03 -39.23 -36.87
C LEU A 443 -25.91 -40.31 -37.96
N THR A 444 -26.56 -40.08 -39.11
CA THR A 444 -26.39 -40.94 -40.27
C THR A 444 -24.93 -40.93 -40.71
N MET A 445 -24.30 -42.11 -40.84
CA MET A 445 -22.92 -42.28 -41.34
C MET A 445 -22.57 -41.32 -42.51
N GLY A 446 -21.40 -40.69 -42.40
CA GLY A 446 -20.88 -39.74 -43.38
C GLY A 446 -19.99 -38.70 -42.73
N THR A 447 -19.40 -37.84 -43.56
CA THR A 447 -18.57 -36.72 -43.12
C THR A 447 -19.45 -35.49 -42.89
N TYR A 448 -19.26 -34.84 -41.75
CA TYR A 448 -19.91 -33.61 -41.33
C TYR A 448 -18.85 -32.54 -41.08
N GLU A 449 -19.17 -31.27 -41.32
CA GLU A 449 -18.33 -30.13 -40.99
C GLU A 449 -18.73 -29.59 -39.62
N VAL A 450 -17.75 -29.30 -38.77
CA VAL A 450 -17.92 -28.47 -37.58
C VAL A 450 -17.68 -27.03 -37.98
N VAL A 451 -18.69 -26.18 -37.80
CA VAL A 451 -18.67 -24.76 -38.15
C VAL A 451 -18.79 -23.93 -36.88
N VAL A 452 -17.87 -22.99 -36.69
CA VAL A 452 -17.88 -22.02 -35.59
C VAL A 452 -17.78 -20.62 -36.19
N ALA A 453 -18.66 -19.71 -35.78
CA ALA A 453 -18.74 -18.35 -36.32
C ALA A 453 -18.81 -18.33 -37.88
N ASP A 454 -19.68 -19.17 -38.45
CA ASP A 454 -19.86 -19.36 -39.90
C ASP A 454 -18.62 -19.86 -40.67
N THR A 455 -17.56 -20.28 -39.96
CA THR A 455 -16.31 -20.79 -40.55
C THR A 455 -16.16 -22.28 -40.27
N ALA A 456 -15.92 -23.08 -41.30
CA ALA A 456 -15.63 -24.50 -41.13
C ALA A 456 -14.27 -24.69 -40.44
N ARG A 457 -14.26 -25.33 -39.27
CA ARG A 457 -13.09 -25.55 -38.41
C ARG A 457 -12.52 -26.96 -38.51
N GLY A 458 -13.38 -27.97 -38.68
CA GLY A 458 -12.97 -29.37 -38.73
C GLY A 458 -14.02 -30.29 -39.35
N GLU A 459 -13.67 -31.56 -39.52
CA GLU A 459 -14.55 -32.59 -40.09
C GLU A 459 -14.75 -33.73 -39.08
N LEU A 460 -16.02 -34.13 -38.89
CA LEU A 460 -16.44 -35.31 -38.13
C LEU A 460 -16.76 -36.44 -39.10
N ASP A 461 -16.00 -37.52 -39.04
CA ASP A 461 -16.27 -38.74 -39.80
C ASP A 461 -17.13 -39.70 -38.97
N VAL A 462 -18.45 -39.62 -39.13
CA VAL A 462 -19.40 -40.48 -38.43
C VAL A 462 -19.35 -41.89 -39.00
N THR A 463 -18.93 -42.85 -38.17
CA THR A 463 -18.78 -44.26 -38.55
C THR A 463 -19.45 -45.18 -37.54
N GLY A 464 -19.60 -46.47 -37.90
CA GLY A 464 -20.23 -47.45 -36.99
C GLY A 464 -21.75 -47.36 -36.96
N ASP A 465 -22.37 -48.39 -36.37
CA ASP A 465 -23.84 -48.52 -36.34
C ASP A 465 -24.49 -47.62 -35.26
N GLU A 466 -23.69 -47.02 -34.38
CA GLU A 466 -24.09 -46.11 -33.29
C GLU A 466 -24.12 -44.63 -33.73
N GLY A 467 -23.54 -44.29 -34.90
CA GLY A 467 -23.61 -42.94 -35.45
C GLY A 467 -22.80 -41.91 -34.66
N GLU A 468 -21.76 -42.35 -33.97
CA GLU A 468 -20.93 -41.54 -33.07
C GLU A 468 -19.71 -40.96 -33.80
N ALA A 469 -19.32 -39.74 -33.41
CA ALA A 469 -18.03 -39.15 -33.75
C ALA A 469 -17.66 -38.03 -32.76
N GLU A 470 -16.36 -37.78 -32.62
CA GLU A 470 -15.81 -36.75 -31.75
C GLU A 470 -14.68 -36.01 -32.48
N ILE A 471 -14.58 -34.71 -32.27
CA ILE A 471 -13.42 -33.90 -32.67
C ILE A 471 -13.09 -32.92 -31.55
N GLY A 472 -11.85 -32.98 -31.05
CA GLY A 472 -11.31 -32.06 -30.06
C GLY A 472 -10.24 -31.16 -30.66
N PHE A 473 -10.41 -29.85 -30.56
CA PHE A 473 -9.42 -28.83 -30.89
C PHE A 473 -8.62 -28.50 -29.63
N ARG A 474 -7.29 -28.42 -29.72
CA ARG A 474 -6.40 -28.25 -28.55
C ARG A 474 -5.49 -27.02 -28.70
N ARG A 475 -5.29 -26.32 -27.58
CA ARG A 475 -4.24 -25.32 -27.34
C ARG A 475 -3.51 -25.71 -26.04
N PRO A 476 -2.16 -25.78 -25.99
CA PRO A 476 -1.27 -25.77 -27.14
C PRO A 476 -1.58 -26.94 -28.09
N SER A 477 -1.09 -26.87 -29.33
CA SER A 477 -1.36 -27.88 -30.34
C SER A 477 -0.87 -29.27 -29.92
N GLU A 478 -1.75 -30.27 -30.00
CA GLU A 478 -1.44 -31.67 -29.65
C GLU A 478 -1.47 -32.58 -30.88
N GLU A 479 -0.53 -33.53 -30.99
CA GLU A 479 -0.49 -34.48 -32.10
C GLU A 479 -1.80 -35.31 -32.18
N GLY A 480 -2.51 -35.19 -33.30
CA GLY A 480 -3.77 -35.90 -33.54
C GLY A 480 -5.02 -35.04 -33.33
N HIS A 481 -4.85 -33.82 -32.83
CA HIS A 481 -5.92 -32.83 -32.65
C HIS A 481 -5.70 -31.62 -33.60
N PRO A 482 -6.75 -31.06 -34.21
CA PRO A 482 -6.63 -29.76 -34.85
C PRO A 482 -6.26 -28.66 -33.83
N PRO A 483 -5.54 -27.60 -34.24
CA PRO A 483 -5.25 -26.49 -33.36
C PRO A 483 -6.53 -25.73 -32.99
N LEU A 484 -6.64 -25.31 -31.73
CA LEU A 484 -7.69 -24.38 -31.27
C LEU A 484 -7.24 -22.93 -31.53
N ASP A 485 -7.32 -22.51 -32.80
CA ASP A 485 -6.93 -21.17 -33.28
C ASP A 485 -8.09 -20.14 -33.23
N PHE A 486 -9.04 -20.34 -32.33
CA PHE A 486 -10.24 -19.51 -32.20
C PHE A 486 -10.87 -19.54 -30.83
N ASP A 487 -11.56 -18.45 -30.51
CA ASP A 487 -12.46 -18.38 -29.36
C ASP A 487 -13.88 -18.84 -29.76
N PRO A 488 -14.37 -19.98 -29.23
CA PRO A 488 -15.72 -20.45 -29.53
C PRO A 488 -16.80 -19.76 -28.68
N ARG A 489 -16.44 -19.01 -27.62
CA ARG A 489 -17.39 -18.40 -26.69
C ARG A 489 -18.24 -17.34 -27.38
N GLY A 490 -19.54 -17.33 -27.07
CA GLY A 490 -20.50 -16.42 -27.68
C GLY A 490 -20.78 -16.68 -29.17
N GLN A 491 -20.13 -17.66 -29.81
CA GLN A 491 -20.26 -17.94 -31.24
C GLN A 491 -21.34 -18.98 -31.54
N PRO A 492 -22.00 -18.91 -32.71
CA PRO A 492 -22.81 -20.01 -33.20
C PRO A 492 -21.92 -21.19 -33.57
N VAL A 493 -22.34 -22.39 -33.15
CA VAL A 493 -21.71 -23.67 -33.50
C VAL A 493 -22.73 -24.55 -34.21
N ALA A 494 -22.29 -25.16 -35.30
CA ALA A 494 -23.12 -26.08 -36.08
C ALA A 494 -22.33 -27.30 -36.53
N VAL A 495 -22.94 -28.48 -36.39
CA VAL A 495 -22.54 -29.70 -37.11
C VAL A 495 -23.42 -29.79 -38.34
N GLN A 496 -22.82 -29.74 -39.52
CA GLN A 496 -23.56 -29.65 -40.79
C GLN A 496 -23.05 -30.60 -41.85
N ARG A 497 -23.90 -30.90 -42.85
CA ARG A 497 -23.49 -31.62 -44.06
C ARG A 497 -24.08 -30.96 -45.29
N ASP A 498 -23.25 -30.72 -46.30
CA ASP A 498 -23.62 -30.02 -47.54
C ASP A 498 -24.30 -28.65 -47.27
N GLY A 499 -23.86 -27.94 -46.22
CA GLY A 499 -24.44 -26.66 -45.80
C GLY A 499 -25.84 -26.75 -45.17
N THR A 500 -26.30 -27.95 -44.81
CA THR A 500 -27.53 -28.16 -44.02
C THR A 500 -27.13 -28.45 -42.58
N PRO A 501 -27.53 -27.63 -41.59
CA PRO A 501 -27.25 -27.91 -40.19
C PRO A 501 -28.05 -29.12 -39.69
N TYR A 502 -27.41 -29.92 -38.83
CA TYR A 502 -28.01 -31.06 -38.16
C TYR A 502 -28.19 -30.79 -36.66
N LEU A 503 -27.14 -30.25 -36.05
CA LEU A 503 -27.06 -29.91 -34.64
C LEU A 503 -26.51 -28.49 -34.53
N GLU A 504 -27.15 -27.62 -33.74
CA GLU A 504 -26.77 -26.21 -33.62
C GLU A 504 -26.94 -25.68 -32.19
N ALA A 505 -26.04 -24.82 -31.76
CA ALA A 505 -26.20 -24.02 -30.56
C ALA A 505 -25.45 -22.69 -30.67
N THR A 506 -25.54 -21.87 -29.63
CA THR A 506 -24.67 -20.72 -29.44
C THR A 506 -23.98 -20.92 -28.11
N LEU A 507 -22.64 -20.93 -28.10
CA LEU A 507 -21.92 -21.06 -26.85
C LEU A 507 -22.19 -19.84 -25.96
N PRO A 508 -22.38 -20.04 -24.65
CA PRO A 508 -22.29 -18.98 -23.67
C PRO A 508 -20.99 -18.18 -23.77
N THR A 509 -21.00 -16.97 -23.22
CA THR A 509 -19.80 -16.14 -23.08
C THR A 509 -19.04 -16.39 -21.77
N THR A 510 -19.64 -17.13 -20.83
CA THR A 510 -19.12 -17.44 -19.50
C THR A 510 -19.45 -18.88 -19.15
N GLY A 511 -18.56 -19.57 -18.43
CA GLY A 511 -18.79 -20.90 -17.86
C GLY A 511 -19.86 -20.95 -16.79
N ASP A 512 -20.31 -22.15 -16.44
CA ASP A 512 -21.10 -22.34 -15.23
C ASP A 512 -20.18 -22.12 -14.02
N ARG A 513 -20.47 -21.11 -13.20
CA ARG A 513 -19.80 -20.96 -11.90
C ARG A 513 -20.33 -22.07 -11.00
N ASP A 514 -19.46 -23.00 -10.59
CA ASP A 514 -19.76 -23.91 -9.49
C ASP A 514 -20.22 -23.09 -8.26
N GLU A 515 -21.48 -23.27 -7.85
CA GLU A 515 -22.07 -22.67 -6.63
C GLU A 515 -21.63 -23.38 -5.33
#